data_AF-A0A923ZFU0-F1
#
_entry.id   AF-A0A923ZFU0-F1
#
_cell.length_a   1.000
_cell.length_b   1.000
_cell.length_c   1.000
_cell.angle_alpha   90.00
_cell.angle_beta   90.00
_cell.angle_gamma   90.00
#
_symmetry.space_group_name_H-M   'P 1'
#
loop_
_entity.id
_entity.type
_entity.pdbx_description
1 polymer ?
#
loop_
_entity_poly.entity_id
_entity_poly.type
_entity_poly.pdbx_seq_one_letter_code
_entity_poly.pdbx_strand_id
1 'polypeptide(L)'
;NVLYKTARGLKEQAHEAELKAAIDKLDPKTQQAAIDQLKQAIAKNEVLYDASLSFADNGGKFRLFDFYGNSIAASNGKIIIPLNSNGYFLRTDGSAGSFEMLKLAVKHSQIKGIEPLETIAYDFLQPLNKNASLKLKLTNVLNRPISGLLKLKVHGVILKDSIVKISFNENETKSIEVNASAATNAPDNCYLLSLLFDAGADGIATHEETIHVNVISPRKIKVDGNLEDWGNAMPQRIISDGVQQSSITEEAWFPFKNFDKTTAAGLSNGYLAYDENFFYFAAKVADSTVDDGMIRFENRDDNEFYYPEKTYVPYDKFRFGGAMLQDGISYSVRWQGKIKARYNEEYTFSLNTRNITRLWINNKLVIDNWYNKGNSSATGKIFLSAKKTYDIKIELSKEWDAVAMQLTWQSQQQPKQLIPAQYLSHTKNTVSDKGLAAQFFNGPAFNAFSFSRVDSSINLQLGKDDIPDREFLKQPMAELTWPKNVRRYSYRKDPELPAGNFANHDNIQIAFNVLDEEQ
;
A
#
# COMPACT_ATOMS: atom_id res chain seq x y z
N ASN A 1 -23.21 -22.38 -10.73
CA ASN A 1 -23.78 -22.83 -12.02
C ASN A 1 -25.21 -22.35 -12.15
N VAL A 2 -25.39 -21.12 -12.66
CA VAL A 2 -26.72 -20.55 -12.96
C VAL A 2 -26.87 -20.61 -14.48
N LEU A 3 -27.44 -21.71 -14.98
CA LEU A 3 -27.51 -22.11 -16.39
C LEU A 3 -28.34 -21.20 -17.32
N TYR A 4 -28.89 -20.09 -16.83
CA TYR A 4 -29.85 -19.27 -17.58
C TYR A 4 -29.54 -17.77 -17.64
N LYS A 5 -28.41 -17.30 -17.11
CA LYS A 5 -28.08 -15.86 -17.17
C LYS A 5 -27.54 -15.38 -18.53
N THR A 6 -27.13 -16.31 -19.38
CA THR A 6 -26.53 -16.04 -20.70
C THR A 6 -27.47 -16.34 -21.86
N ALA A 7 -28.60 -17.03 -21.63
CA ALA A 7 -29.57 -17.28 -22.68
C ALA A 7 -30.29 -15.97 -23.04
N ARG A 8 -30.16 -15.53 -24.29
CA ARG A 8 -30.77 -14.30 -24.77
C ARG A 8 -32.08 -14.53 -25.49
N GLY A 9 -33.01 -13.58 -25.33
CA GLY A 9 -34.30 -13.61 -26.01
C GLY A 9 -34.19 -13.16 -27.46
N LEU A 10 -34.99 -13.73 -28.37
CA LEU A 10 -34.97 -13.31 -29.78
C LEU A 10 -35.49 -11.87 -29.94
N LYS A 11 -36.50 -11.46 -29.17
CA LYS A 11 -36.96 -10.07 -29.14
C LYS A 11 -35.95 -9.10 -28.57
N GLU A 12 -35.26 -9.50 -27.50
CA GLU A 12 -34.19 -8.71 -26.90
C GLU A 12 -33.08 -8.46 -27.95
N GLN A 13 -32.68 -9.49 -28.69
CA GLN A 13 -31.70 -9.35 -29.77
C GLN A 13 -32.18 -8.43 -30.90
N ALA A 14 -33.44 -8.55 -31.31
CA ALA A 14 -34.02 -7.68 -32.33
C ALA A 14 -34.04 -6.21 -31.87
N HIS A 15 -34.43 -5.97 -30.62
CA HIS A 15 -34.46 -4.64 -30.03
C HIS A 15 -33.04 -4.07 -29.87
N GLU A 16 -32.06 -4.85 -29.41
CA GLU A 16 -30.66 -4.44 -29.38
C GLU A 16 -30.14 -4.06 -30.77
N ALA A 17 -30.49 -4.83 -31.81
CA ALA A 17 -30.12 -4.52 -33.18
C ALA A 17 -30.73 -3.21 -33.67
N GLU A 18 -31.98 -2.90 -33.30
CA GLU A 18 -32.62 -1.61 -33.58
C GLU A 18 -31.89 -0.45 -32.88
N LEU A 19 -31.52 -0.63 -31.61
CA LEU A 19 -30.76 0.37 -30.84
C LEU A 19 -29.38 0.61 -31.44
N LYS A 20 -28.66 -0.46 -31.82
CA LYS A 20 -27.36 -0.35 -32.52
C LYS A 20 -27.51 0.39 -33.85
N ALA A 21 -28.50 0.03 -34.66
CA ALA A 21 -28.78 0.72 -35.93
C ALA A 21 -29.22 2.19 -35.74
N ALA A 22 -29.78 2.55 -34.57
CA ALA A 22 -30.05 3.94 -34.21
C ALA A 22 -28.76 4.68 -33.86
N ILE A 23 -27.83 4.06 -33.12
CA ILE A 23 -26.51 4.63 -32.81
C ILE A 23 -25.74 4.93 -34.10
N ASP A 24 -25.74 4.01 -35.08
CA ASP A 24 -25.01 4.16 -36.35
C ASP A 24 -25.47 5.36 -37.20
N LYS A 25 -26.65 5.93 -36.91
CA LYS A 25 -27.20 7.11 -37.60
C LYS A 25 -26.85 8.43 -36.92
N LEU A 26 -26.24 8.39 -35.74
CA LEU A 26 -25.91 9.57 -34.95
C LEU A 26 -24.47 10.02 -35.18
N ASP A 27 -24.23 11.33 -35.15
CA ASP A 27 -22.88 11.90 -35.19
C ASP A 27 -22.27 11.93 -33.78
N PRO A 28 -21.17 11.19 -33.52
CA PRO A 28 -20.53 11.16 -32.21
C PRO A 28 -20.07 12.53 -31.69
N LYS A 29 -19.77 13.48 -32.58
CA LYS A 29 -19.28 14.81 -32.17
C LYS A 29 -20.38 15.72 -31.65
N THR A 30 -21.60 15.57 -32.15
CA THR A 30 -22.72 16.48 -31.86
C THR A 30 -23.82 15.82 -31.06
N GLN A 31 -23.88 14.49 -31.01
CA GLN A 31 -24.99 13.72 -30.44
C GLN A 31 -24.54 12.69 -29.40
N GLN A 32 -23.39 12.90 -28.75
CA GLN A 32 -22.82 11.97 -27.77
C GLN A 32 -23.80 11.58 -26.65
N ALA A 33 -24.56 12.53 -26.10
CA ALA A 33 -25.54 12.24 -25.04
C ALA A 33 -26.64 11.27 -25.48
N ALA A 34 -27.08 11.34 -26.74
CA ALA A 34 -28.08 10.41 -27.28
C ALA A 34 -27.47 9.02 -27.50
N ILE A 35 -26.21 8.96 -27.95
CA ILE A 35 -25.46 7.71 -28.08
C ILE A 35 -25.31 7.04 -26.71
N ASP A 36 -24.97 7.80 -25.67
CA ASP A 36 -24.80 7.26 -24.32
C ASP A 36 -26.12 6.72 -23.75
N GLN A 37 -27.26 7.38 -24.02
CA GLN A 37 -28.58 6.89 -23.65
C GLN A 37 -28.93 5.57 -24.35
N LEU A 38 -28.65 5.45 -25.65
CA LEU A 38 -28.88 4.21 -26.40
C LEU A 38 -27.97 3.08 -25.91
N LYS A 39 -26.70 3.37 -25.58
CA LYS A 39 -25.78 2.40 -24.96
C LYS A 39 -26.28 1.94 -23.59
N GLN A 40 -26.83 2.84 -22.78
CA GLN A 40 -27.45 2.47 -21.50
C GLN A 40 -28.68 1.59 -21.68
N ALA A 41 -29.48 1.83 -22.73
CA ALA A 41 -30.60 0.96 -23.07
C ALA A 41 -30.14 -0.45 -23.48
N ILE A 42 -29.10 -0.55 -24.32
CA ILE A 42 -28.49 -1.84 -24.71
C ILE A 42 -27.94 -2.60 -23.48
N ALA A 43 -27.32 -1.90 -22.54
CA ALA A 43 -26.74 -2.52 -21.34
C ALA A 43 -27.79 -3.01 -20.32
N LYS A 44 -29.07 -2.67 -20.51
CA LYS A 44 -30.14 -3.06 -19.60
C LYS A 44 -30.59 -4.47 -19.92
N ASN A 45 -30.50 -5.37 -18.94
CA ASN A 45 -31.06 -6.72 -19.08
C ASN A 45 -32.55 -6.67 -19.38
N GLU A 46 -32.96 -7.36 -20.44
CA GLU A 46 -34.36 -7.56 -20.77
C GLU A 46 -34.83 -8.94 -20.33
N VAL A 47 -36.12 -9.04 -20.04
CA VAL A 47 -36.76 -10.30 -19.71
C VAL A 47 -37.07 -11.03 -21.02
N LEU A 48 -37.04 -12.37 -21.00
CA LEU A 48 -37.38 -13.20 -22.16
C LEU A 48 -38.90 -13.20 -22.45
N TYR A 49 -39.46 -12.05 -22.83
CA TYR A 49 -40.90 -11.82 -22.92
C TYR A 49 -41.63 -12.71 -23.94
N ASP A 50 -40.95 -13.19 -24.98
CA ASP A 50 -41.48 -14.07 -26.02
C ASP A 50 -40.96 -15.51 -25.91
N ALA A 51 -40.08 -15.79 -24.95
CA ALA A 51 -39.61 -17.13 -24.71
C ALA A 51 -40.65 -17.95 -23.96
N SER A 52 -40.77 -19.21 -24.35
CA SER A 52 -41.71 -20.13 -23.72
C SER A 52 -41.20 -21.56 -23.74
N LEU A 53 -41.65 -22.31 -22.74
CA LEU A 53 -41.57 -23.76 -22.66
C LEU A 53 -42.98 -24.31 -22.79
N SER A 54 -43.22 -25.21 -23.74
CA SER A 54 -44.57 -25.76 -23.97
C SER A 54 -44.59 -27.28 -24.10
N PHE A 55 -45.64 -27.91 -23.58
CA PHE A 55 -45.86 -29.36 -23.67
C PHE A 55 -47.35 -29.68 -23.56
N ALA A 56 -47.76 -30.88 -23.96
CA ALA A 56 -49.16 -31.30 -23.87
C ALA A 56 -49.63 -31.35 -22.41
N ASP A 57 -50.86 -30.90 -22.14
CA ASP A 57 -51.49 -30.97 -20.80
C ASP A 57 -51.92 -32.39 -20.39
N ASN A 58 -51.75 -33.33 -21.32
CA ASN A 58 -52.07 -34.75 -21.19
C ASN A 58 -53.54 -35.00 -20.81
N GLY A 59 -54.47 -34.26 -21.43
CA GLY A 59 -55.91 -34.38 -21.17
C GLY A 59 -56.31 -33.76 -19.84
N GLY A 60 -55.64 -32.68 -19.43
CA GLY A 60 -55.89 -31.97 -18.17
C GLY A 60 -55.27 -32.62 -16.92
N LYS A 61 -54.41 -33.65 -17.10
CA LYS A 61 -53.66 -34.27 -16.00
C LYS A 61 -52.59 -33.36 -15.43
N PHE A 62 -52.14 -32.37 -16.19
CA PHE A 62 -51.17 -31.37 -15.75
C PHE A 62 -51.86 -30.01 -15.58
N ARG A 63 -51.48 -29.29 -14.53
CA ARG A 63 -52.01 -27.96 -14.21
C ARG A 63 -50.86 -26.99 -13.98
N LEU A 64 -51.01 -25.78 -14.51
CA LEU A 64 -50.07 -24.68 -14.33
C LEU A 64 -50.71 -23.63 -13.41
N PHE A 65 -49.91 -23.08 -12.51
CA PHE A 65 -50.30 -21.97 -11.66
C PHE A 65 -49.29 -20.83 -11.79
N ASP A 66 -49.78 -19.60 -11.70
CA ASP A 66 -48.92 -18.43 -11.57
C ASP A 66 -48.28 -18.35 -10.18
N PHE A 67 -47.43 -17.34 -9.98
CA PHE A 67 -46.74 -17.10 -8.72
C PHE A 67 -47.69 -16.91 -7.52
N TYR A 68 -48.91 -16.41 -7.75
CA TYR A 68 -49.93 -16.19 -6.73
C TYR A 68 -50.80 -17.43 -6.48
N GLY A 69 -50.56 -18.52 -7.20
CA GLY A 69 -51.34 -19.76 -7.10
C GLY A 69 -52.63 -19.73 -7.91
N ASN A 70 -52.85 -18.75 -8.79
CA ASN A 70 -53.99 -18.75 -9.70
C ASN A 70 -53.76 -19.76 -10.83
N SER A 71 -54.80 -20.52 -11.19
CA SER A 71 -54.71 -21.50 -12.27
C SER A 71 -54.56 -20.79 -13.62
N ILE A 72 -53.58 -21.23 -14.41
CA ILE A 72 -53.39 -20.83 -15.80
C ILE A 72 -53.93 -21.95 -16.69
N ALA A 73 -54.92 -21.65 -17.52
CA ALA A 73 -55.54 -22.62 -18.41
C ALA A 73 -54.59 -23.05 -19.52
N ALA A 74 -54.64 -24.34 -19.88
CA ALA A 74 -53.99 -24.83 -21.09
C ALA A 74 -54.63 -24.21 -22.34
N SER A 75 -53.82 -23.92 -23.34
CA SER A 75 -54.27 -23.41 -24.64
C SER A 75 -54.12 -24.51 -25.68
N ASN A 76 -55.22 -24.89 -26.34
CA ASN A 76 -55.25 -25.96 -27.35
C ASN A 76 -54.61 -27.28 -26.86
N GLY A 77 -54.91 -27.69 -25.63
CA GLY A 77 -54.37 -28.91 -25.01
C GLY A 77 -52.89 -28.84 -24.66
N LYS A 78 -52.30 -27.63 -24.63
CA LYS A 78 -50.90 -27.41 -24.26
C LYS A 78 -50.78 -26.48 -23.07
N ILE A 79 -49.91 -26.85 -22.15
CA ILE A 79 -49.37 -25.92 -21.16
C ILE A 79 -48.29 -25.10 -21.85
N ILE A 80 -48.38 -23.78 -21.70
CA ILE A 80 -47.38 -22.82 -22.20
C ILE A 80 -46.89 -22.05 -20.97
N ILE A 81 -45.62 -22.23 -20.64
CA ILE A 81 -44.95 -21.56 -19.53
C ILE A 81 -44.10 -20.44 -20.14
N PRO A 82 -44.43 -19.16 -19.90
CA PRO A 82 -43.54 -18.07 -20.25
C PRO A 82 -42.22 -18.20 -19.51
N LEU A 83 -41.09 -18.01 -20.19
CA LEU A 83 -39.76 -18.02 -19.58
C LEU A 83 -39.35 -16.60 -19.13
N ASN A 84 -40.32 -15.83 -18.65
CA ASN A 84 -40.11 -14.49 -18.13
C ASN A 84 -39.58 -14.53 -16.68
N SER A 85 -39.53 -13.38 -16.01
CA SER A 85 -39.04 -13.26 -14.64
C SER A 85 -40.02 -13.75 -13.56
N ASN A 86 -41.19 -14.29 -13.93
CA ASN A 86 -42.18 -14.78 -12.97
C ASN A 86 -41.95 -16.25 -12.62
N GLY A 87 -42.28 -16.63 -11.39
CA GLY A 87 -42.35 -18.02 -10.97
C GLY A 87 -43.65 -18.69 -11.42
N TYR A 88 -43.55 -19.98 -11.77
CA TYR A 88 -44.70 -20.81 -12.15
C TYR A 88 -44.64 -22.15 -11.42
N PHE A 89 -45.80 -22.67 -11.03
CA PHE A 89 -45.91 -23.97 -10.37
C PHE A 89 -46.62 -24.98 -11.27
N LEU A 90 -45.98 -26.14 -11.46
CA LEU A 90 -46.58 -27.28 -12.15
C LEU A 90 -47.06 -28.32 -11.14
N ARG A 91 -48.27 -28.82 -11.36
CA ARG A 91 -48.82 -29.94 -10.58
C ARG A 91 -49.49 -30.96 -11.48
N THR A 92 -49.63 -32.16 -10.95
CA THR A 92 -50.42 -33.22 -11.57
C THR A 92 -51.78 -33.35 -10.89
N ASP A 93 -52.65 -34.16 -11.47
CA ASP A 93 -53.96 -34.55 -10.90
C ASP A 93 -53.86 -35.51 -9.70
N GLY A 94 -52.66 -35.96 -9.34
CA GLY A 94 -52.42 -36.91 -8.25
C GLY A 94 -52.66 -38.38 -8.62
N SER A 95 -53.02 -38.68 -9.87
CA SER A 95 -53.17 -40.07 -10.31
C SER A 95 -51.82 -40.80 -10.32
N ALA A 96 -51.84 -42.13 -10.11
CA ALA A 96 -50.62 -42.94 -10.09
C ALA A 96 -49.80 -42.77 -11.39
N GLY A 97 -48.50 -42.52 -11.26
CA GLY A 97 -47.60 -42.29 -12.40
C GLY A 97 -47.68 -40.90 -13.05
N SER A 98 -48.63 -40.04 -12.63
CA SER A 98 -48.81 -38.71 -13.23
C SER A 98 -47.58 -37.81 -13.14
N PHE A 99 -46.82 -37.89 -12.05
CA PHE A 99 -45.61 -37.09 -11.85
C PHE A 99 -44.46 -37.50 -12.77
N GLU A 100 -44.28 -38.80 -13.01
CA GLU A 100 -43.29 -39.29 -13.98
C GLU A 100 -43.67 -38.90 -15.41
N MET A 101 -44.97 -38.94 -15.75
CA MET A 101 -45.45 -38.41 -17.03
C MET A 101 -45.16 -36.91 -17.17
N LEU A 102 -45.36 -36.12 -16.10
CA LEU A 102 -45.04 -34.69 -16.11
C LEU A 102 -43.54 -34.44 -16.32
N LYS A 103 -42.67 -35.18 -15.62
CA LYS A 103 -41.21 -35.09 -15.81
C LYS A 103 -40.80 -35.38 -17.26
N LEU A 104 -41.37 -36.42 -17.86
CA LEU A 104 -41.13 -36.74 -19.28
C LEU A 104 -41.65 -35.63 -20.21
N ALA A 105 -42.84 -35.09 -19.95
CA ALA A 105 -43.41 -34.00 -20.74
C ALA A 105 -42.56 -32.72 -20.67
N VAL A 106 -42.04 -32.38 -19.48
CA VAL A 106 -41.13 -31.23 -19.31
C VAL A 106 -39.79 -31.49 -20.01
N LYS A 107 -39.23 -32.71 -19.88
CA LYS A 107 -37.98 -33.09 -20.55
C LYS A 107 -38.07 -32.93 -22.08
N HIS A 108 -39.19 -33.36 -22.67
CA HIS A 108 -39.46 -33.28 -24.11
C HIS A 108 -40.26 -32.05 -24.53
N SER A 109 -40.32 -31.03 -23.67
CA SER A 109 -41.01 -29.79 -23.96
C SER A 109 -40.39 -29.05 -25.15
N GLN A 110 -41.16 -28.18 -25.78
CA GLN A 110 -40.68 -27.32 -26.85
C GLN A 110 -40.31 -25.95 -26.27
N ILE A 111 -39.01 -25.68 -26.21
CA ILE A 111 -38.45 -24.35 -25.88
C ILE A 111 -38.36 -23.51 -27.16
N LYS A 112 -38.91 -22.29 -27.12
CA LYS A 112 -38.87 -21.28 -28.20
C LYS A 112 -38.55 -19.90 -27.64
N GLY A 113 -38.14 -18.98 -28.52
CA GLY A 113 -37.96 -17.56 -28.23
C GLY A 113 -36.63 -17.21 -27.56
N ILE A 114 -35.70 -18.16 -27.49
CA ILE A 114 -34.31 -17.93 -27.07
C ILE A 114 -33.35 -18.32 -28.19
N GLU A 115 -32.16 -17.76 -28.17
CA GLU A 115 -31.07 -18.20 -29.05
C GLU A 115 -30.66 -19.66 -28.76
N PRO A 116 -30.17 -20.42 -29.75
CA PRO A 116 -29.85 -21.83 -29.57
C PRO A 116 -28.49 -22.09 -28.87
N LEU A 117 -27.62 -21.10 -28.77
CA LEU A 117 -26.22 -21.30 -28.37
C LEU A 117 -25.73 -20.22 -27.40
N GLU A 118 -25.31 -20.63 -26.20
CA GLU A 118 -24.53 -19.78 -25.29
C GLU A 118 -23.07 -19.76 -25.76
N THR A 119 -22.47 -18.57 -25.73
CA THR A 119 -21.06 -18.34 -26.06
C THR A 119 -20.30 -17.77 -24.86
N ILE A 120 -19.13 -18.35 -24.57
CA ILE A 120 -18.11 -17.74 -23.71
C ILE A 120 -16.82 -17.69 -24.53
N ALA A 121 -16.32 -16.50 -24.89
CA ALA A 121 -14.97 -16.37 -25.40
C ALA A 121 -13.96 -16.13 -24.28
N TYR A 122 -12.74 -16.57 -24.51
CA TYR A 122 -11.61 -16.31 -23.65
C TYR A 122 -10.64 -15.37 -24.34
N ASP A 123 -10.05 -14.47 -23.55
CA ASP A 123 -8.96 -13.62 -24.01
C ASP A 123 -7.79 -14.45 -24.54
N PHE A 124 -7.06 -13.91 -25.52
CA PHE A 124 -5.83 -14.50 -26.00
C PHE A 124 -4.77 -14.46 -24.90
N LEU A 125 -4.14 -15.61 -24.65
CA LEU A 125 -3.04 -15.71 -23.66
C LEU A 125 -1.66 -15.46 -24.28
N GLN A 126 -1.60 -15.26 -25.60
CA GLN A 126 -0.37 -15.04 -26.34
C GLN A 126 -0.55 -13.89 -27.34
N PRO A 127 0.49 -13.10 -27.61
CA PRO A 127 0.50 -12.13 -28.69
C PRO A 127 0.11 -12.75 -30.03
N LEU A 128 -0.67 -12.03 -30.84
CA LEU A 128 -1.16 -12.53 -32.12
C LEU A 128 -0.07 -12.75 -33.18
N ASN A 129 1.13 -12.21 -32.98
CA ASN A 129 2.31 -12.50 -33.79
C ASN A 129 3.06 -13.79 -33.38
N LYS A 130 2.57 -14.52 -32.36
CA LYS A 130 3.16 -15.76 -31.83
C LYS A 130 2.20 -16.95 -31.90
N ASN A 131 1.43 -17.09 -32.99
CA ASN A 131 0.47 -18.19 -33.19
C ASN A 131 -0.52 -18.35 -32.03
N ALA A 132 -1.27 -17.28 -31.72
CA ALA A 132 -2.30 -17.31 -30.70
C ALA A 132 -3.50 -18.18 -31.12
N SER A 133 -4.33 -18.56 -30.15
CA SER A 133 -5.55 -19.34 -30.37
C SER A 133 -6.73 -18.64 -29.71
N LEU A 134 -7.79 -18.38 -30.47
CA LEU A 134 -9.08 -17.94 -29.96
C LEU A 134 -9.77 -19.17 -29.37
N LYS A 135 -10.01 -19.15 -28.06
CA LYS A 135 -10.73 -20.22 -27.37
C LYS A 135 -12.16 -19.78 -27.12
N LEU A 136 -13.11 -20.65 -27.44
CA LEU A 136 -14.52 -20.45 -27.15
C LEU A 136 -15.07 -21.69 -26.45
N LYS A 137 -15.96 -21.47 -25.48
CA LYS A 137 -16.81 -22.51 -24.88
C LYS A 137 -18.23 -22.25 -25.32
N LEU A 138 -18.82 -23.22 -26.01
CA LEU A 138 -20.12 -23.12 -26.64
C LEU A 138 -21.06 -24.16 -26.02
N THR A 139 -22.24 -23.74 -25.56
CA THR A 139 -23.23 -24.64 -24.95
C THR A 139 -24.54 -24.58 -25.73
N ASN A 140 -25.07 -25.73 -26.16
CA ASN A 140 -26.43 -25.82 -26.63
C ASN A 140 -27.41 -25.55 -25.48
N VAL A 141 -28.19 -24.48 -25.54
CA VAL A 141 -29.14 -24.15 -24.45
C VAL A 141 -30.50 -24.84 -24.62
N LEU A 142 -30.72 -25.50 -25.77
CA LEU A 142 -31.95 -26.20 -26.07
C LEU A 142 -31.91 -27.64 -25.56
N ASN A 143 -33.09 -28.15 -25.20
CA ASN A 143 -33.30 -29.53 -24.76
C ASN A 143 -33.43 -30.52 -25.93
N ARG A 144 -32.77 -30.22 -27.05
CA ARG A 144 -32.75 -31.03 -28.27
C ARG A 144 -31.43 -30.80 -29.03
N PRO A 145 -30.99 -31.76 -29.85
CA PRO A 145 -29.80 -31.57 -30.67
C PRO A 145 -29.93 -30.40 -31.65
N ILE A 146 -28.84 -29.69 -31.88
CA ILE A 146 -28.74 -28.59 -32.85
C ILE A 146 -27.52 -28.80 -33.75
N SER A 147 -27.59 -28.34 -34.99
CA SER A 147 -26.46 -28.40 -35.92
C SER A 147 -26.48 -27.18 -36.83
N GLY A 148 -25.31 -26.63 -37.11
CA GLY A 148 -25.23 -25.37 -37.83
C GLY A 148 -23.87 -24.99 -38.34
N LEU A 149 -23.81 -23.79 -38.91
CA LEU A 149 -22.56 -23.13 -39.31
C LEU A 149 -22.23 -22.04 -38.31
N LEU A 150 -21.06 -22.15 -37.69
CA LEU A 150 -20.46 -21.14 -36.85
C LEU A 150 -19.57 -20.24 -37.70
N LYS A 151 -19.81 -18.93 -37.68
CA LYS A 151 -19.01 -17.91 -38.36
C LYS A 151 -18.37 -17.02 -37.29
N LEU A 152 -17.06 -16.85 -37.38
CA LEU A 152 -16.24 -16.08 -36.45
C LEU A 152 -15.53 -14.96 -37.19
N LYS A 153 -15.54 -13.77 -36.60
CA LYS A 153 -14.78 -12.62 -37.08
C LYS A 153 -14.17 -11.91 -35.88
N VAL A 154 -12.89 -11.61 -35.95
CA VAL A 154 -12.23 -10.73 -34.98
C VAL A 154 -11.61 -9.58 -35.76
N HIS A 155 -12.00 -8.34 -35.46
CA HIS A 155 -11.53 -7.16 -36.20
C HIS A 155 -9.99 -7.09 -36.12
N GLY A 156 -9.32 -7.03 -37.28
CA GLY A 156 -7.86 -6.89 -37.34
C GLY A 156 -7.08 -8.19 -37.12
N VAL A 157 -7.78 -9.34 -37.02
CA VAL A 157 -7.19 -10.65 -36.77
C VAL A 157 -7.63 -11.64 -37.84
N ILE A 158 -6.67 -12.38 -38.39
CA ILE A 158 -6.90 -13.46 -39.33
C ILE A 158 -7.13 -14.75 -38.54
N LEU A 159 -8.31 -15.34 -38.70
CA LEU A 159 -8.67 -16.65 -38.15
C LEU A 159 -8.54 -17.72 -39.23
N LYS A 160 -7.81 -18.80 -38.95
CA LYS A 160 -7.54 -19.86 -39.94
C LYS A 160 -8.80 -20.64 -40.35
N ASP A 161 -9.69 -20.89 -39.38
CA ASP A 161 -10.96 -21.62 -39.57
C ASP A 161 -12.13 -20.76 -39.08
N SER A 162 -12.38 -19.65 -39.80
CA SER A 162 -13.42 -18.68 -39.44
C SER A 162 -14.85 -19.16 -39.69
N ILE A 163 -15.03 -20.28 -40.41
CA ILE A 163 -16.33 -20.92 -40.65
C ILE A 163 -16.22 -22.39 -40.28
N VAL A 164 -16.95 -22.82 -39.26
CA VAL A 164 -16.88 -24.18 -38.71
C VAL A 164 -18.28 -24.80 -38.72
N LYS A 165 -18.42 -25.98 -39.34
CA LYS A 165 -19.64 -26.78 -39.19
C LYS A 165 -19.58 -27.51 -37.86
N ILE A 166 -20.58 -27.32 -37.00
CA ILE A 166 -20.60 -27.89 -35.66
C ILE A 166 -22.01 -28.35 -35.30
N SER A 167 -22.08 -29.44 -34.53
CA SER A 167 -23.32 -30.02 -34.02
C SER A 167 -23.18 -30.30 -32.54
N PHE A 168 -24.29 -30.25 -31.81
CA PHE A 168 -24.36 -30.48 -30.38
C PHE A 168 -25.53 -31.41 -30.06
N ASN A 169 -25.33 -32.33 -29.11
CA ASN A 169 -26.44 -33.00 -28.44
C ASN A 169 -27.19 -32.01 -27.52
N GLU A 170 -28.35 -32.39 -27.00
CA GLU A 170 -29.09 -31.58 -26.03
C GLU A 170 -28.21 -31.19 -24.84
N ASN A 171 -28.18 -29.90 -24.52
CA ASN A 171 -27.40 -29.35 -23.40
C ASN A 171 -25.88 -29.68 -23.41
N GLU A 172 -25.33 -30.08 -24.57
CA GLU A 172 -23.90 -30.35 -24.72
C GLU A 172 -23.09 -29.05 -24.74
N THR A 173 -21.94 -29.08 -24.08
CA THR A 173 -20.92 -28.03 -24.16
C THR A 173 -19.71 -28.53 -24.93
N LYS A 174 -19.19 -27.72 -25.86
CA LYS A 174 -17.92 -27.97 -26.56
C LYS A 174 -16.97 -26.79 -26.39
N SER A 175 -15.68 -27.11 -26.30
CA SER A 175 -14.61 -26.14 -26.43
C SER A 175 -14.09 -26.16 -27.86
N ILE A 176 -13.95 -25.00 -28.48
CA ILE A 176 -13.33 -24.84 -29.80
C ILE A 176 -12.12 -23.92 -29.69
N GLU A 177 -11.11 -24.22 -30.50
CA GLU A 177 -9.88 -23.44 -30.59
C GLU A 177 -9.61 -23.11 -32.05
N VAL A 178 -9.47 -21.82 -32.35
CA VAL A 178 -9.23 -21.33 -33.71
C VAL A 178 -7.94 -20.54 -33.73
N ASN A 179 -6.99 -21.00 -34.55
CA ASN A 179 -5.71 -20.31 -34.71
C ASN A 179 -5.93 -18.88 -35.23
N ALA A 180 -5.28 -17.93 -34.57
CA ALA A 180 -5.42 -16.50 -34.78
C ALA A 180 -4.05 -15.86 -35.02
N SER A 181 -3.99 -14.96 -35.99
CA SER A 181 -2.78 -14.22 -36.32
C SER A 181 -3.07 -12.78 -36.76
N ALA A 182 -2.19 -11.85 -36.41
CA ALA A 182 -2.24 -10.48 -36.88
C ALA A 182 -0.83 -10.01 -37.28
N ALA A 183 -0.74 -9.14 -38.30
CA ALA A 183 0.54 -8.58 -38.74
C ALA A 183 1.14 -7.63 -37.69
N THR A 184 0.29 -6.88 -36.99
CA THR A 184 0.65 -5.99 -35.88
C THR A 184 -0.40 -6.09 -34.78
N ASN A 185 0.02 -5.93 -33.53
CA ASN A 185 -0.91 -5.90 -32.40
C ASN A 185 -1.61 -4.54 -32.32
N ALA A 186 -2.86 -4.54 -31.88
CA ALA A 186 -3.56 -3.31 -31.49
C ALA A 186 -2.81 -2.70 -30.29
N PRO A 187 -2.61 -1.38 -30.25
CA PRO A 187 -1.81 -0.73 -29.20
C PRO A 187 -2.43 -0.88 -27.79
N ASP A 188 -3.74 -1.09 -27.71
CA ASP A 188 -4.48 -1.31 -26.47
C ASP A 188 -4.74 -2.79 -26.17
N ASN A 189 -4.30 -3.73 -27.03
CA ASN A 189 -4.59 -5.16 -26.97
C ASN A 189 -6.08 -5.53 -27.06
N CYS A 190 -6.95 -4.62 -27.54
CA CYS A 190 -8.39 -4.85 -27.64
C CYS A 190 -8.81 -5.24 -29.06
N TYR A 191 -9.67 -6.25 -29.19
CA TYR A 191 -10.15 -6.75 -30.47
C TYR A 191 -11.64 -7.11 -30.39
N LEU A 192 -12.44 -6.58 -31.33
CA LEU A 192 -13.88 -6.88 -31.38
C LEU A 192 -14.12 -8.24 -32.02
N LEU A 193 -14.65 -9.19 -31.25
CA LEU A 193 -15.18 -10.48 -31.72
C LEU A 193 -16.65 -10.30 -32.14
N SER A 194 -17.00 -10.86 -33.29
CA SER A 194 -18.38 -11.13 -33.71
C SER A 194 -18.51 -12.60 -34.06
N LEU A 195 -19.52 -13.25 -33.51
CA LEU A 195 -19.88 -14.65 -33.73
C LEU A 195 -21.33 -14.75 -34.22
N LEU A 196 -21.55 -15.61 -35.20
CA LEU A 196 -22.88 -16.00 -35.65
C LEU A 196 -22.96 -17.52 -35.76
N PHE A 197 -23.94 -18.14 -35.12
CA PHE A 197 -24.25 -19.55 -35.28
C PHE A 197 -25.66 -19.70 -35.88
N ASP A 198 -25.74 -20.28 -37.07
CA ASP A 198 -27.00 -20.55 -37.76
C ASP A 198 -27.36 -22.04 -37.62
N ALA A 199 -28.35 -22.34 -36.76
CA ALA A 199 -28.86 -23.68 -36.49
C ALA A 199 -30.05 -24.06 -37.41
N GLY A 200 -30.31 -23.28 -38.46
CA GLY A 200 -31.44 -23.47 -39.35
C GLY A 200 -32.78 -23.30 -38.63
N ALA A 201 -33.57 -24.37 -38.54
CA ALA A 201 -34.91 -24.32 -37.95
C ALA A 201 -34.92 -24.00 -36.45
N ASP A 202 -33.80 -24.23 -35.76
CA ASP A 202 -33.64 -23.93 -34.33
C ASP A 202 -33.22 -22.49 -34.04
N GLY A 203 -33.01 -21.68 -35.08
CA GLY A 203 -32.74 -20.25 -34.98
C GLY A 203 -31.27 -19.88 -35.13
N ILE A 204 -30.99 -18.61 -34.84
CA ILE A 204 -29.66 -18.01 -34.95
C ILE A 204 -29.24 -17.54 -33.56
N ALA A 205 -27.96 -17.74 -33.22
CA ALA A 205 -27.32 -17.10 -32.07
C ALA A 205 -26.26 -16.12 -32.57
N THR A 206 -26.19 -14.94 -31.95
CA THR A 206 -25.17 -13.93 -32.24
C THR A 206 -24.50 -13.49 -30.95
N HIS A 207 -23.20 -13.25 -31.02
CA HIS A 207 -22.42 -12.78 -29.88
C HIS A 207 -21.40 -11.76 -30.34
N GLU A 208 -21.33 -10.62 -29.63
CA GLU A 208 -20.33 -9.58 -29.87
C GLU A 208 -19.71 -9.17 -28.54
N GLU A 209 -18.38 -9.22 -28.47
CA GLU A 209 -17.65 -8.75 -27.30
C GLU A 209 -16.24 -8.29 -27.67
N THR A 210 -15.69 -7.39 -26.87
CA THR A 210 -14.26 -7.05 -26.95
C THR A 210 -13.48 -8.11 -26.19
N ILE A 211 -12.65 -8.87 -26.91
CA ILE A 211 -11.65 -9.77 -26.34
C ILE A 211 -10.29 -9.10 -26.33
N HIS A 212 -9.42 -9.54 -25.44
CA HIS A 212 -8.12 -8.94 -25.19
C HIS A 212 -6.99 -9.91 -25.51
N VAL A 213 -5.80 -9.37 -25.74
CA VAL A 213 -4.56 -10.12 -25.53
C VAL A 213 -4.11 -9.85 -24.10
N ASN A 214 -4.14 -10.87 -23.24
CA ASN A 214 -3.84 -10.79 -21.81
C ASN A 214 -2.33 -10.71 -21.53
N VAL A 215 -1.73 -9.64 -22.07
CA VAL A 215 -0.36 -9.19 -21.83
C VAL A 215 -0.40 -7.67 -21.62
N ILE A 216 0.66 -7.10 -21.03
CA ILE A 216 0.76 -5.64 -20.87
C ILE A 216 0.65 -4.96 -22.24
N SER A 217 -0.14 -3.89 -22.35
CA SER A 217 -0.38 -3.23 -23.62
C SER A 217 0.86 -2.48 -24.13
N PRO A 218 1.28 -2.66 -25.41
CA PRO A 218 2.37 -1.92 -26.01
C PRO A 218 1.91 -0.50 -26.38
N ARG A 219 1.94 0.39 -25.39
CA ARG A 219 1.40 1.75 -25.47
C ARG A 219 2.32 2.75 -24.82
N LYS A 220 2.59 3.83 -25.55
CA LYS A 220 3.23 5.02 -25.01
C LYS A 220 2.24 5.81 -24.16
N ILE A 221 2.61 6.06 -22.90
CA ILE A 221 1.81 6.86 -21.96
C ILE A 221 2.50 8.21 -21.74
N LYS A 222 1.71 9.28 -21.73
CA LYS A 222 2.16 10.58 -21.27
C LYS A 222 2.02 10.62 -19.75
N VAL A 223 3.12 10.85 -19.04
CA VAL A 223 3.14 10.82 -17.57
C VAL A 223 2.78 12.21 -17.03
N ASP A 224 1.51 12.61 -17.16
CA ASP A 224 1.00 13.90 -16.65
C ASP A 224 -0.10 13.74 -15.58
N GLY A 225 -0.44 12.48 -15.24
CA GLY A 225 -1.49 12.13 -14.30
C GLY A 225 -2.90 12.19 -14.87
N ASN A 226 -3.08 12.39 -16.18
CA ASN A 226 -4.35 12.18 -16.84
C ASN A 226 -4.64 10.67 -16.96
N LEU A 227 -5.71 10.20 -16.32
CA LEU A 227 -6.09 8.79 -16.41
C LEU A 227 -6.72 8.39 -17.75
N GLU A 228 -7.11 9.35 -18.59
CA GLU A 228 -7.64 9.06 -19.94
C GLU A 228 -6.59 8.42 -20.85
N ASP A 229 -5.30 8.69 -20.61
CA ASP A 229 -4.18 8.07 -21.34
C ASP A 229 -4.15 6.55 -21.17
N TRP A 230 -4.85 6.02 -20.18
CA TRP A 230 -4.97 4.59 -19.87
C TRP A 230 -6.25 3.95 -20.43
N GLY A 231 -7.07 4.67 -21.19
CA GLY A 231 -8.33 4.14 -21.73
C GLY A 231 -8.13 2.81 -22.47
N ASN A 232 -8.95 1.79 -22.20
CA ASN A 232 -8.82 0.40 -22.69
C ASN A 232 -7.66 -0.43 -22.13
N ALA A 233 -6.74 0.13 -21.32
CA ALA A 233 -5.76 -0.70 -20.62
C ALA A 233 -6.48 -1.55 -19.56
N MET A 234 -6.21 -2.86 -19.54
CA MET A 234 -6.85 -3.78 -18.59
C MET A 234 -6.44 -3.44 -17.15
N PRO A 235 -7.39 -3.03 -16.28
CA PRO A 235 -7.07 -2.66 -14.91
C PRO A 235 -6.75 -3.91 -14.07
N GLN A 236 -5.65 -3.85 -13.32
CA GLN A 236 -5.31 -4.77 -12.26
C GLN A 236 -6.01 -4.31 -10.99
N ARG A 237 -7.17 -4.91 -10.71
CA ARG A 237 -7.96 -4.55 -9.53
C ARG A 237 -7.33 -5.16 -8.27
N ILE A 238 -7.04 -4.30 -7.30
CA ILE A 238 -6.53 -4.65 -5.97
C ILE A 238 -7.60 -4.24 -4.96
N ILE A 239 -7.91 -5.15 -4.04
CA ILE A 239 -8.87 -4.93 -2.96
C ILE A 239 -8.13 -5.25 -1.67
N SER A 240 -8.03 -4.29 -0.77
CA SER A 240 -7.42 -4.50 0.55
C SER A 240 -8.29 -5.43 1.42
N ASP A 241 -7.64 -6.27 2.22
CA ASP A 241 -8.32 -7.11 3.21
C ASP A 241 -9.21 -6.26 4.13
N GLY A 242 -10.48 -6.66 4.26
CA GLY A 242 -11.48 -5.95 5.07
C GLY A 242 -12.56 -5.21 4.27
N VAL A 243 -12.36 -4.99 2.98
CA VAL A 243 -13.38 -4.43 2.07
C VAL A 243 -14.28 -5.55 1.55
N GLN A 244 -15.33 -5.90 2.31
CA GLN A 244 -16.36 -6.82 1.83
C GLN A 244 -17.32 -6.10 0.89
N GLN A 245 -17.16 -6.29 -0.41
CA GLN A 245 -18.27 -6.07 -1.35
C GLN A 245 -19.22 -7.26 -1.27
N SER A 246 -20.53 -6.99 -1.23
CA SER A 246 -21.55 -8.03 -1.30
C SER A 246 -21.39 -8.83 -2.59
N SER A 247 -21.42 -10.15 -2.46
CA SER A 247 -21.47 -11.00 -3.65
C SER A 247 -22.81 -10.82 -4.36
N ILE A 248 -22.84 -11.04 -5.67
CA ILE A 248 -24.10 -11.08 -6.46
C ILE A 248 -25.10 -12.08 -5.83
N THR A 249 -24.60 -13.16 -5.22
CA THR A 249 -25.43 -14.15 -4.52
C THR A 249 -26.02 -13.58 -3.23
N GLU A 250 -25.26 -12.83 -2.42
CA GLU A 250 -25.79 -12.17 -1.22
C GLU A 250 -26.82 -11.10 -1.54
N GLU A 251 -26.58 -10.29 -2.58
CA GLU A 251 -27.54 -9.25 -2.99
C GLU A 251 -28.88 -9.86 -3.41
N ALA A 252 -28.85 -11.00 -4.10
CA ALA A 252 -30.05 -11.74 -4.48
C ALA A 252 -30.80 -12.32 -3.27
N TRP A 253 -30.10 -12.67 -2.19
CA TRP A 253 -30.70 -13.19 -0.95
C TRP A 253 -31.24 -12.11 -0.02
N PHE A 254 -30.69 -10.89 -0.07
CA PHE A 254 -31.09 -9.75 0.77
C PHE A 254 -31.49 -8.52 -0.05
N PRO A 255 -32.48 -8.60 -0.95
CA PRO A 255 -32.84 -7.51 -1.87
C PRO A 255 -33.39 -6.25 -1.18
N PHE A 256 -33.74 -6.34 0.10
CA PHE A 256 -34.23 -5.26 0.96
C PHE A 256 -33.11 -4.59 1.79
N LYS A 257 -31.88 -5.13 1.75
CA LYS A 257 -30.72 -4.53 2.39
C LYS A 257 -30.06 -3.57 1.41
N ASN A 258 -29.94 -2.30 1.80
CA ASN A 258 -29.16 -1.34 1.04
C ASN A 258 -27.67 -1.70 1.18
N PHE A 259 -27.09 -2.23 0.12
CA PHE A 259 -25.65 -2.42 0.02
C PHE A 259 -25.03 -1.09 -0.42
N ASP A 260 -24.11 -0.56 0.39
CA ASP A 260 -23.41 0.68 0.06
C ASP A 260 -22.46 0.40 -1.10
N LYS A 261 -22.80 0.94 -2.28
CA LYS A 261 -22.01 0.78 -3.52
C LYS A 261 -20.96 1.88 -3.68
N THR A 262 -20.81 2.76 -2.68
CA THR A 262 -19.71 3.73 -2.69
C THR A 262 -18.38 2.98 -2.73
N THR A 263 -17.41 3.53 -3.46
CA THR A 263 -16.09 2.93 -3.64
C THR A 263 -15.46 2.74 -2.27
N ALA A 264 -15.57 1.54 -1.71
CA ALA A 264 -15.09 1.27 -0.37
C ALA A 264 -13.60 1.60 -0.28
N ALA A 265 -13.23 2.37 0.74
CA ALA A 265 -11.84 2.73 1.01
C ALA A 265 -10.96 1.47 0.96
N GLY A 266 -9.86 1.52 0.20
CA GLY A 266 -8.98 0.36 0.01
C GLY A 266 -9.17 -0.41 -1.30
N LEU A 267 -10.00 0.10 -2.22
CA LEU A 267 -10.01 -0.35 -3.62
C LEU A 267 -9.01 0.46 -4.46
N SER A 268 -8.18 -0.23 -5.25
CA SER A 268 -7.36 0.43 -6.27
C SER A 268 -7.37 -0.33 -7.60
N ASN A 269 -7.29 0.42 -8.69
CA ASN A 269 -7.06 -0.13 -10.02
C ASN A 269 -5.67 0.28 -10.47
N GLY A 270 -4.78 -0.70 -10.63
CA GLY A 270 -3.49 -0.53 -11.28
C GLY A 270 -3.62 -0.62 -12.79
N TYR A 271 -2.82 0.14 -13.53
CA TYR A 271 -2.75 0.10 -14.99
C TYR A 271 -1.31 -0.05 -15.41
N LEU A 272 -1.07 -0.90 -16.42
CA LEU A 272 0.26 -1.24 -16.92
C LEU A 272 0.33 -1.00 -18.43
N ALA A 273 1.43 -0.42 -18.90
CA ALA A 273 1.74 -0.28 -20.31
C ALA A 273 3.26 -0.29 -20.52
N TYR A 274 3.72 -0.50 -21.74
CA TYR A 274 5.14 -0.35 -22.07
C TYR A 274 5.36 0.17 -23.49
N ASP A 275 6.50 0.79 -23.73
CA ASP A 275 7.03 1.05 -25.08
C ASP A 275 8.49 0.55 -25.19
N GLU A 276 9.21 0.93 -26.24
CA GLU A 276 10.60 0.50 -26.46
C GLU A 276 11.57 0.97 -25.35
N ASN A 277 11.22 2.03 -24.62
CA ASN A 277 12.12 2.69 -23.68
C ASN A 277 11.63 2.60 -22.23
N PHE A 278 10.31 2.51 -22.00
CA PHE A 278 9.71 2.68 -20.69
C PHE A 278 8.67 1.61 -20.36
N PHE A 279 8.61 1.27 -19.08
CA PHE A 279 7.48 0.59 -18.46
C PHE A 279 6.68 1.62 -17.66
N TYR A 280 5.38 1.67 -17.89
CA TYR A 280 4.47 2.63 -17.28
C TYR A 280 3.59 1.94 -16.23
N PHE A 281 3.38 2.65 -15.11
CA PHE A 281 2.45 2.26 -14.07
C PHE A 281 1.59 3.46 -13.65
N ALA A 282 0.29 3.25 -13.48
CA ALA A 282 -0.59 4.17 -12.76
C ALA A 282 -1.49 3.40 -11.81
N ALA A 283 -1.97 4.08 -10.77
CA ALA A 283 -2.99 3.55 -9.89
C ALA A 283 -4.09 4.59 -9.69
N LYS A 284 -5.35 4.18 -9.83
CA LYS A 284 -6.50 4.93 -9.35
C LYS A 284 -6.92 4.33 -8.02
N VAL A 285 -6.71 5.06 -6.92
CA VAL A 285 -7.01 4.60 -5.56
C VAL A 285 -8.28 5.27 -5.07
N ALA A 286 -9.19 4.50 -4.50
CA ALA A 286 -10.34 5.00 -3.76
C ALA A 286 -9.87 5.38 -2.35
N ASP A 287 -9.35 6.59 -2.23
CA ASP A 287 -8.95 7.21 -0.97
C ASP A 287 -9.84 8.44 -0.71
N SER A 288 -10.43 8.51 0.48
CA SER A 288 -11.26 9.63 0.93
C SER A 288 -10.46 10.65 1.74
N THR A 289 -9.17 10.42 1.96
CA THR A 289 -8.28 11.35 2.66
C THR A 289 -8.11 12.58 1.78
N VAL A 290 -8.42 13.76 2.34
CA VAL A 290 -8.13 15.03 1.68
C VAL A 290 -6.61 15.17 1.68
N ASP A 291 -6.00 14.90 0.54
CA ASP A 291 -4.57 15.08 0.27
C ASP A 291 -4.45 16.21 -0.76
N ASP A 292 -3.59 17.20 -0.49
CA ASP A 292 -3.32 18.30 -1.42
C ASP A 292 -2.64 17.81 -2.73
N GLY A 293 -2.37 16.50 -2.81
CA GLY A 293 -1.63 15.83 -3.85
C GLY A 293 -0.16 15.74 -3.47
N MET A 294 0.44 14.57 -3.68
CA MET A 294 1.90 14.46 -3.66
C MET A 294 2.49 15.43 -4.70
N ILE A 295 3.55 16.16 -4.31
CA ILE A 295 4.30 17.00 -5.26
C ILE A 295 4.70 16.13 -6.46
N ARG A 296 4.30 16.56 -7.67
CA ARG A 296 4.66 15.87 -8.92
C ARG A 296 6.18 15.78 -9.00
N PHE A 297 6.72 14.62 -9.38
CA PHE A 297 8.17 14.43 -9.53
C PHE A 297 8.83 15.52 -10.38
N GLU A 298 8.16 15.99 -11.44
CA GLU A 298 8.65 17.04 -12.33
C GLU A 298 8.80 18.42 -11.65
N ASN A 299 7.99 18.68 -10.61
CA ASN A 299 7.95 19.94 -9.88
C ASN A 299 8.48 19.79 -8.44
N ARG A 300 9.02 18.60 -8.11
CA ARG A 300 9.56 18.31 -6.78
C ARG A 300 10.98 18.85 -6.69
N ASP A 301 11.20 19.79 -5.77
CA ASP A 301 12.55 20.10 -5.34
C ASP A 301 13.07 18.94 -4.50
N ASP A 302 13.86 18.07 -5.13
CA ASP A 302 14.49 16.93 -4.47
C ASP A 302 15.38 17.37 -3.30
N ASN A 303 15.91 18.59 -3.31
CA ASN A 303 16.69 19.12 -2.18
C ASN A 303 15.83 19.49 -0.99
N GLU A 304 14.66 20.08 -1.20
CA GLU A 304 13.73 20.35 -0.11
C GLU A 304 13.12 19.05 0.43
N PHE A 305 12.77 18.13 -0.47
CA PHE A 305 12.03 16.92 -0.13
C PHE A 305 12.90 15.83 0.53
N TYR A 306 14.14 15.63 0.07
CA TYR A 306 15.06 14.64 0.66
C TYR A 306 16.15 15.25 1.55
N TYR A 307 16.44 16.54 1.39
CA TYR A 307 17.59 17.19 2.03
C TYR A 307 17.24 18.52 2.72
N PRO A 308 16.17 18.57 3.55
CA PRO A 308 15.74 19.82 4.16
C PRO A 308 16.90 20.42 4.99
N GLU A 309 17.04 21.75 4.92
CA GLU A 309 18.10 22.49 5.63
C GLU A 309 18.06 22.23 7.15
N LYS A 310 16.85 21.97 7.66
CA LYS A 310 16.54 21.66 9.04
C LYS A 310 15.76 20.36 9.12
N THR A 311 16.13 19.51 10.07
CA THR A 311 15.32 18.35 10.46
C THR A 311 14.90 18.49 11.92
N TYR A 312 13.77 17.90 12.28
CA TYR A 312 13.28 17.90 13.66
C TYR A 312 13.20 16.46 14.14
N VAL A 313 13.76 16.20 15.32
CA VAL A 313 13.71 14.87 15.93
C VAL A 313 12.99 14.98 17.27
N PRO A 314 12.04 14.08 17.58
CA PRO A 314 11.47 14.00 18.91
C PRO A 314 12.58 13.90 19.97
N TYR A 315 12.54 14.76 21.00
CA TYR A 315 13.63 14.86 21.97
C TYR A 315 13.87 13.53 22.72
N ASP A 316 12.83 12.73 22.91
CA ASP A 316 12.87 11.38 23.49
C ASP A 316 13.57 10.33 22.59
N LYS A 317 13.66 10.61 21.27
CA LYS A 317 14.46 9.86 20.29
C LYS A 317 15.88 10.42 20.13
N PHE A 318 16.13 11.68 20.51
CA PHE A 318 17.46 12.31 20.57
C PHE A 318 18.22 11.94 21.86
N ARG A 319 18.18 10.67 22.24
CA ARG A 319 18.79 10.21 23.50
C ARG A 319 20.28 10.53 23.54
N PHE A 320 20.72 10.98 24.72
CA PHE A 320 22.10 10.93 25.21
C PHE A 320 22.70 9.53 24.95
N GLY A 321 23.41 9.38 23.82
CA GLY A 321 23.90 8.09 23.32
C GLY A 321 22.91 7.46 22.36
N GLY A 322 23.06 7.75 21.06
CA GLY A 322 22.40 7.00 20.01
C GLY A 322 22.73 5.51 20.14
N ALA A 323 21.71 4.67 19.97
CA ALA A 323 21.73 3.22 20.12
C ALA A 323 22.21 2.75 21.51
N MET A 324 21.27 2.50 22.41
CA MET A 324 21.21 1.32 23.30
C MET A 324 20.06 1.56 24.30
N LEU A 325 18.87 1.07 23.96
CA LEU A 325 17.79 0.88 24.95
C LEU A 325 18.15 -0.18 26.01
N GLN A 326 19.34 -0.78 25.93
CA GLN A 326 19.76 -1.87 26.81
C GLN A 326 20.42 -1.41 28.12
N ASP A 327 21.11 -0.24 28.19
CA ASP A 327 22.08 0.00 29.30
C ASP A 327 22.00 1.33 30.10
N GLY A 328 21.08 2.27 29.79
CA GLY A 328 20.85 3.51 30.58
C GLY A 328 21.37 4.81 29.96
N ILE A 329 21.37 5.93 30.72
CA ILE A 329 21.77 7.27 30.24
C ILE A 329 23.27 7.52 30.47
N SER A 330 23.99 7.91 29.42
CA SER A 330 25.43 8.28 29.48
C SER A 330 25.69 9.74 29.10
N TYR A 331 26.59 10.40 29.83
CA TYR A 331 26.97 11.79 29.57
C TYR A 331 28.34 12.10 30.17
N SER A 332 28.91 13.24 29.79
CA SER A 332 30.17 13.72 30.35
C SER A 332 30.10 15.21 30.68
N VAL A 333 30.86 15.63 31.69
CA VAL A 333 30.86 17.00 32.22
C VAL A 333 32.28 17.48 32.41
N ARG A 334 32.58 18.69 31.94
CA ARG A 334 33.86 19.36 32.12
C ARG A 334 33.66 20.67 32.89
N TRP A 335 34.27 20.80 34.05
CA TRP A 335 34.35 22.06 34.79
C TRP A 335 35.71 22.71 34.59
N GLN A 336 35.71 24.01 34.29
CA GLN A 336 36.92 24.80 34.11
C GLN A 336 36.84 26.15 34.81
N GLY A 337 37.99 26.60 35.30
CA GLY A 337 38.15 27.90 35.90
C GLY A 337 39.43 27.98 36.71
N LYS A 338 39.34 28.62 37.86
CA LYS A 338 40.44 28.94 38.74
C LYS A 338 40.11 28.55 40.17
N ILE A 339 41.13 28.15 40.93
CA ILE A 339 41.05 27.85 42.37
C ILE A 339 42.06 28.68 43.16
N LYS A 340 41.63 29.25 44.30
CA LYS A 340 42.47 30.06 45.20
C LYS A 340 42.80 29.33 46.50
N ALA A 341 44.08 29.08 46.75
CA ALA A 341 44.54 28.43 47.99
C ALA A 341 44.60 29.39 49.19
N ARG A 342 44.39 28.86 50.40
CA ARG A 342 44.37 29.65 51.64
C ARG A 342 45.73 29.71 52.35
N TYR A 343 46.44 28.60 52.31
CA TYR A 343 47.65 28.31 53.07
C TYR A 343 48.77 27.83 52.15
N ASN A 344 50.02 28.00 52.57
CA ASN A 344 51.20 27.47 51.89
C ASN A 344 51.41 26.01 52.31
N GLU A 345 50.65 25.09 51.72
CA GLU A 345 50.58 23.70 52.20
C GLU A 345 50.41 22.71 51.05
N GLU A 346 50.68 21.43 51.32
CA GLU A 346 50.27 20.34 50.46
C GLU A 346 48.77 20.09 50.62
N TYR A 347 48.00 20.39 49.58
CA TYR A 347 46.56 20.13 49.54
C TYR A 347 46.32 18.73 49.00
N THR A 348 45.44 17.99 49.68
CA THR A 348 44.83 16.76 49.16
C THR A 348 43.46 17.10 48.61
N PHE A 349 43.27 16.90 47.31
CA PHE A 349 41.97 16.98 46.64
C PHE A 349 41.34 15.60 46.58
N SER A 350 40.01 15.51 46.74
CA SER A 350 39.25 14.28 46.50
C SER A 350 38.08 14.55 45.56
N LEU A 351 37.94 13.72 44.53
CA LEU A 351 36.73 13.60 43.72
C LEU A 351 35.98 12.37 44.26
N ASN A 352 34.91 12.62 45.01
CA ASN A 352 34.10 11.54 45.59
C ASN A 352 33.00 11.21 44.57
N THR A 353 33.15 10.10 43.85
CA THR A 353 32.19 9.54 42.88
C THR A 353 32.67 8.15 42.51
N ARG A 354 31.75 7.26 42.08
CA ARG A 354 32.08 5.96 41.48
C ARG A 354 32.33 6.01 39.98
N ASN A 355 32.19 7.19 39.37
CA ASN A 355 32.32 7.39 37.94
C ASN A 355 33.76 7.74 37.53
N ILE A 356 34.01 7.74 36.22
CA ILE A 356 35.32 8.11 35.65
C ILE A 356 35.57 9.59 35.87
N THR A 357 36.74 9.95 36.40
CA THR A 357 37.08 11.36 36.65
C THR A 357 38.54 11.70 36.49
N ARG A 358 38.82 12.96 36.15
CA ARG A 358 40.17 13.54 36.19
C ARG A 358 40.16 14.93 36.80
N LEU A 359 41.26 15.29 37.46
CA LEU A 359 41.51 16.63 37.99
C LEU A 359 42.89 17.12 37.52
N TRP A 360 42.91 18.32 36.96
CA TRP A 360 44.13 19.08 36.73
C TRP A 360 44.13 20.33 37.59
N ILE A 361 45.28 20.64 38.18
CA ILE A 361 45.55 21.93 38.82
C ILE A 361 46.84 22.49 38.24
N ASN A 362 46.79 23.74 37.78
CA ASN A 362 47.91 24.40 37.09
C ASN A 362 48.45 23.56 35.91
N ASN A 363 47.52 23.00 35.12
CA ASN A 363 47.79 22.07 34.01
C ASN A 363 48.53 20.76 34.37
N LYS A 364 48.81 20.50 35.67
CA LYS A 364 49.33 19.22 36.14
C LYS A 364 48.16 18.27 36.45
N LEU A 365 48.21 17.05 35.93
CA LEU A 365 47.25 15.99 36.26
C LEU A 365 47.47 15.56 37.72
N VAL A 366 46.51 15.87 38.60
CA VAL A 366 46.55 15.60 40.04
C VAL A 366 45.79 14.33 40.38
N ILE A 367 44.68 14.07 39.70
CA ILE A 367 43.91 12.83 39.83
C ILE A 367 43.66 12.28 38.43
N ASP A 368 44.05 11.02 38.21
CA ASP A 368 43.75 10.27 36.98
C ASP A 368 42.98 8.98 37.33
N ASN A 369 41.66 9.04 37.20
CA ASN A 369 40.78 7.88 37.38
C ASN A 369 40.01 7.64 36.06
N TRP A 370 40.75 7.43 34.97
CA TRP A 370 40.19 7.27 33.62
C TRP A 370 39.56 5.90 33.33
N TYR A 371 39.65 4.97 34.28
CA TYR A 371 39.00 3.67 34.21
C TYR A 371 38.09 3.53 35.43
N ASN A 372 36.84 3.10 35.21
CA ASN A 372 35.91 2.87 36.32
C ASN A 372 36.37 1.66 37.14
N LYS A 373 37.01 1.91 38.28
CA LYS A 373 37.42 0.87 39.25
C LYS A 373 36.37 0.64 40.35
N GLY A 374 35.21 1.30 40.29
CA GLY A 374 34.17 1.23 41.34
C GLY A 374 34.54 1.91 42.67
N ASN A 375 35.69 2.58 42.76
CA ASN A 375 36.13 3.30 43.97
C ASN A 375 35.16 4.43 44.31
N SER A 376 34.83 4.60 45.60
CA SER A 376 33.94 5.69 46.05
C SER A 376 34.58 7.07 46.02
N SER A 377 35.91 7.16 45.90
CA SER A 377 36.65 8.41 45.77
C SER A 377 38.03 8.21 45.16
N ALA A 378 38.53 9.24 44.48
CA ALA A 378 39.91 9.33 44.00
C ALA A 378 40.57 10.58 44.61
N THR A 379 41.80 10.43 45.10
CA THR A 379 42.53 11.52 45.79
C THR A 379 43.85 11.84 45.10
N GLY A 380 44.25 13.11 45.14
CA GLY A 380 45.54 13.56 44.61
C GLY A 380 46.08 14.74 45.39
N LYS A 381 47.40 14.87 45.42
CA LYS A 381 48.09 15.87 46.24
C LYS A 381 48.89 16.87 45.40
N ILE A 382 48.87 18.13 45.80
CA ILE A 382 49.69 19.18 45.19
C ILE A 382 49.99 20.29 46.20
N PHE A 383 51.23 20.78 46.20
CA PHE A 383 51.60 21.95 47.00
C PHE A 383 51.06 23.23 46.35
N LEU A 384 50.33 24.04 47.12
CA LEU A 384 49.78 25.32 46.67
C LEU A 384 50.23 26.44 47.61
N SER A 385 50.50 27.62 47.06
CA SER A 385 50.85 28.80 47.84
C SER A 385 49.61 29.61 48.23
N ALA A 386 49.59 30.09 49.46
CA ALA A 386 48.54 30.96 50.01
C ALA A 386 48.26 32.15 49.09
N LYS A 387 46.96 32.45 48.92
CA LYS A 387 46.43 33.57 48.13
C LYS A 387 46.76 33.54 46.62
N LYS A 388 47.49 32.54 46.12
CA LYS A 388 47.68 32.33 44.69
C LYS A 388 46.47 31.62 44.07
N THR A 389 46.24 31.94 42.81
CA THR A 389 45.16 31.40 42.00
C THR A 389 45.76 30.49 40.92
N TYR A 390 45.19 29.30 40.75
CA TYR A 390 45.67 28.27 39.83
C TYR A 390 44.55 27.86 38.89
N ASP A 391 44.87 27.47 37.65
CA ASP A 391 43.89 26.82 36.77
C ASP A 391 43.40 25.51 37.38
N ILE A 392 42.10 25.26 37.28
CA ILE A 392 41.48 23.99 37.65
C ILE A 392 40.64 23.49 36.49
N LYS A 393 40.83 22.21 36.15
CA LYS A 393 39.98 21.48 35.20
C LYS A 393 39.55 20.17 35.84
N ILE A 394 38.26 19.88 35.78
CA ILE A 394 37.69 18.62 36.27
C ILE A 394 36.90 18.01 35.12
N GLU A 395 37.07 16.72 34.92
CA GLU A 395 36.30 15.94 33.96
C GLU A 395 35.60 14.80 34.69
N LEU A 396 34.32 14.60 34.37
CA LEU A 396 33.48 13.49 34.79
C LEU A 396 32.94 12.80 33.55
N SER A 397 33.03 11.49 33.50
CA SER A 397 32.36 10.66 32.50
C SER A 397 31.46 9.65 33.20
N LYS A 398 30.15 9.73 32.94
CA LYS A 398 29.13 8.80 33.41
C LYS A 398 28.77 7.85 32.28
N GLU A 399 28.93 6.57 32.57
CA GLU A 399 28.56 5.49 31.66
C GLU A 399 27.23 4.86 32.12
N TRP A 400 27.18 4.30 33.33
CA TRP A 400 26.01 3.52 33.78
C TRP A 400 25.42 3.97 35.12
N ASP A 401 26.25 4.17 36.14
CA ASP A 401 25.79 4.38 37.53
C ASP A 401 25.24 5.79 37.81
N ALA A 402 24.57 5.93 38.95
CA ALA A 402 24.19 7.24 39.51
C ALA A 402 25.43 8.12 39.73
N VAL A 403 25.24 9.44 39.62
CA VAL A 403 26.31 10.43 39.84
C VAL A 403 26.15 11.03 41.23
N ALA A 404 27.14 10.81 42.09
CA ALA A 404 27.26 11.44 43.39
C ALA A 404 28.60 12.16 43.49
N MET A 405 28.83 13.16 42.62
CA MET A 405 30.12 13.79 42.39
C MET A 405 30.37 14.99 43.31
N GLN A 406 31.40 14.90 44.15
CA GLN A 406 31.80 15.97 45.06
C GLN A 406 33.30 16.29 44.98
N LEU A 407 33.64 17.57 44.84
CA LEU A 407 35.03 18.06 44.98
C LEU A 407 35.28 18.53 46.41
N THR A 408 36.23 17.89 47.08
CA THR A 408 36.69 18.28 48.42
C THR A 408 38.19 18.54 48.45
N TRP A 409 38.63 19.35 49.41
CA TRP A 409 40.04 19.61 49.70
C TRP A 409 40.34 19.50 51.20
N GLN A 410 41.57 19.15 51.55
CA GLN A 410 42.10 19.20 52.92
C GLN A 410 43.60 19.48 52.90
N SER A 411 44.12 20.07 53.97
CA SER A 411 45.55 20.26 54.23
C SER A 411 45.78 20.30 55.75
N GLN A 412 46.96 20.71 56.22
CA GLN A 412 47.25 20.76 57.66
C GLN A 412 46.34 21.74 58.40
N GLN A 413 46.09 22.93 57.83
CA GLN A 413 45.19 23.95 58.39
C GLN A 413 43.82 24.02 57.69
N GLN A 414 43.66 23.37 56.54
CA GLN A 414 42.37 23.29 55.85
C GLN A 414 41.64 21.99 56.24
N PRO A 415 40.56 22.04 57.03
CA PRO A 415 39.75 20.86 57.30
C PRO A 415 39.15 20.29 56.00
N LYS A 416 38.86 18.98 55.98
CA LYS A 416 38.20 18.35 54.83
C LYS A 416 36.80 18.94 54.64
N GLN A 417 36.57 19.60 53.51
CA GLN A 417 35.26 20.17 53.16
C GLN A 417 35.07 20.24 51.64
N LEU A 418 33.81 20.38 51.20
CA LEU A 418 33.50 20.83 49.83
C LEU A 418 34.16 22.18 49.58
N ILE A 419 34.71 22.40 48.39
CA ILE A 419 35.37 23.66 48.08
C ILE A 419 34.31 24.77 47.90
N PRO A 420 34.28 25.79 48.78
CA PRO A 420 33.27 26.84 48.69
C PRO A 420 33.46 27.75 47.46
N ALA A 421 32.36 28.31 46.95
CA ALA A 421 32.34 29.18 45.77
C ALA A 421 33.32 30.36 45.83
N GLN A 422 33.63 30.87 47.02
CA GLN A 422 34.58 31.99 47.19
C GLN A 422 36.03 31.64 46.83
N TYR A 423 36.35 30.35 46.70
CA TYR A 423 37.67 29.87 46.29
C TYR A 423 37.69 29.35 44.85
N LEU A 424 36.56 29.41 44.15
CA LEU A 424 36.41 28.99 42.76
C LEU A 424 35.98 30.20 41.93
N SER A 425 36.60 30.38 40.78
CA SER A 425 36.17 31.42 39.84
C SER A 425 36.30 30.99 38.40
N HIS A 426 35.55 31.63 37.51
CA HIS A 426 35.66 31.45 36.07
C HIS A 426 35.75 32.83 35.40
N THR A 427 36.30 32.87 34.20
CA THR A 427 36.39 34.11 33.41
C THR A 427 35.33 34.09 32.32
N LYS A 428 34.46 35.09 32.29
CA LYS A 428 33.49 35.31 31.22
C LYS A 428 33.63 36.76 30.73
N ASN A 429 33.87 36.95 29.43
CA ASN A 429 34.04 38.29 28.82
C ASN A 429 34.97 39.20 29.65
N THR A 430 36.18 38.69 29.96
CA THR A 430 37.21 39.35 30.80
C THR A 430 36.83 39.70 32.25
N VAL A 431 35.63 39.34 32.72
CA VAL A 431 35.19 39.47 34.11
C VAL A 431 35.36 38.14 34.86
N SER A 432 35.89 38.19 36.09
CA SER A 432 36.03 37.02 36.96
C SER A 432 34.83 36.90 37.90
N ASP A 433 34.06 35.83 37.77
CA ASP A 433 32.87 35.53 38.60
C ASP A 433 33.07 34.27 39.45
N LYS A 434 32.29 34.13 40.53
CA LYS A 434 32.35 32.97 41.45
C LYS A 434 31.87 31.68 40.78
N GLY A 435 32.46 30.54 41.18
CA GLY A 435 32.12 29.22 40.66
C GLY A 435 32.92 28.81 39.43
N LEU A 436 32.69 27.59 38.94
CA LEU A 436 33.35 27.04 37.75
C LEU A 436 32.38 26.98 36.56
N ALA A 437 32.90 27.22 35.36
CA ALA A 437 32.14 27.03 34.13
C ALA A 437 32.04 25.53 33.82
N ALA A 438 30.81 25.01 33.79
CA ALA A 438 30.49 23.62 33.52
C ALA A 438 29.99 23.46 32.08
N GLN A 439 30.57 22.55 31.31
CA GLN A 439 30.11 22.13 29.99
C GLN A 439 29.63 20.69 30.06
N PHE A 440 28.42 20.43 29.57
CA PHE A 440 27.82 19.10 29.50
C PHE A 440 27.86 18.60 28.07
N PHE A 441 28.14 17.32 27.89
CA PHE A 441 28.27 16.67 26.60
C PHE A 441 27.41 15.40 26.56
N ASN A 442 26.85 15.13 25.39
CA ASN A 442 26.14 13.90 25.11
C ASN A 442 27.15 12.75 24.97
N GLY A 443 26.90 11.65 25.69
CA GLY A 443 27.78 10.49 25.75
C GLY A 443 29.01 10.68 26.66
N PRO A 444 29.75 9.59 26.93
CA PRO A 444 30.82 9.56 27.93
C PRO A 444 32.15 10.19 27.47
N ALA A 445 32.24 10.57 26.19
CA ALA A 445 33.52 10.87 25.53
C ALA A 445 33.75 12.35 25.18
N PHE A 446 32.97 13.30 25.72
CA PHE A 446 33.11 14.75 25.45
C PHE A 446 32.96 15.15 23.96
N ASN A 447 32.33 14.31 23.13
CA ASN A 447 32.32 14.48 21.67
C ASN A 447 31.20 15.40 21.15
N ALA A 448 30.09 15.51 21.88
CA ALA A 448 28.92 16.24 21.44
C ALA A 448 28.49 17.24 22.52
N PHE A 449 28.86 18.51 22.38
CA PHE A 449 28.45 19.55 23.32
C PHE A 449 26.91 19.63 23.42
N SER A 450 26.40 19.82 24.63
CA SER A 450 24.96 19.92 24.92
C SER A 450 24.61 21.32 25.41
N PHE A 451 24.96 21.64 26.65
CA PHE A 451 24.72 22.95 27.25
C PHE A 451 25.83 23.31 28.24
N SER A 452 25.80 24.55 28.74
CA SER A 452 26.72 25.02 29.77
C SER A 452 26.00 25.75 30.89
N ARG A 453 26.54 25.69 32.10
CA ARG A 453 26.08 26.46 33.26
C ARG A 453 27.26 26.80 34.18
N VAL A 454 27.00 27.58 35.22
CA VAL A 454 27.99 27.89 36.26
C VAL A 454 27.63 27.14 37.54
N ASP A 455 28.55 26.32 38.03
CA ASP A 455 28.39 25.61 39.29
C ASP A 455 29.18 26.33 40.39
N SER A 456 28.48 26.83 41.41
CA SER A 456 29.08 27.54 42.55
C SER A 456 29.93 26.62 43.45
N SER A 457 29.63 25.32 43.43
CA SER A 457 30.43 24.26 44.03
C SER A 457 30.22 22.98 43.23
N ILE A 458 31.18 22.05 43.28
CA ILE A 458 31.03 20.75 42.60
C ILE A 458 30.40 19.77 43.59
N ASN A 459 29.07 19.66 43.53
CA ASN A 459 28.24 18.71 44.28
C ASN A 459 27.07 18.25 43.40
N LEU A 460 27.36 17.45 42.38
CA LEU A 460 26.36 16.96 41.42
C LEU A 460 25.78 15.63 41.91
N GLN A 461 24.46 15.61 42.18
CA GLN A 461 23.72 14.44 42.65
C GLN A 461 22.60 14.12 41.65
N LEU A 462 22.72 13.00 40.92
CA LEU A 462 21.76 12.56 39.91
C LEU A 462 21.57 11.05 40.01
N GLY A 463 20.31 10.60 39.92
CA GLY A 463 19.96 9.19 39.82
C GLY A 463 20.54 8.54 38.56
N LYS A 464 20.44 7.20 38.50
CA LYS A 464 20.94 6.41 37.37
C LYS A 464 20.41 6.90 36.02
N ASP A 465 19.12 7.24 36.00
CA ASP A 465 18.34 7.62 34.82
C ASP A 465 17.96 9.11 34.81
N ASP A 466 18.55 9.91 35.71
CA ASP A 466 18.35 11.36 35.69
C ASP A 466 19.29 12.01 34.66
N ILE A 467 18.77 13.02 33.97
CA ILE A 467 19.57 13.93 33.15
C ILE A 467 19.89 15.22 33.92
N PRO A 468 21.07 15.83 33.68
CA PRO A 468 21.49 17.04 34.37
C PRO A 468 20.69 18.32 34.03
N ASP A 469 19.76 18.27 33.06
CA ASP A 469 18.89 19.38 32.64
C ASP A 469 17.42 18.94 32.55
N ARG A 470 16.58 19.36 33.51
CA ARG A 470 15.15 19.02 33.56
C ARG A 470 14.25 20.04 32.83
N GLU A 471 14.73 21.24 32.52
CA GLU A 471 13.90 22.29 31.88
C GLU A 471 13.81 22.12 30.35
N PHE A 472 14.84 21.56 29.71
CA PHE A 472 14.85 21.31 28.26
C PHE A 472 13.93 20.16 27.79
N LEU A 473 13.47 19.28 28.69
CA LEU A 473 12.49 18.22 28.40
C LEU A 473 11.08 18.75 28.04
N LYS A 474 10.83 20.05 28.20
CA LYS A 474 9.54 20.67 27.88
C LYS A 474 9.39 20.99 26.39
N GLN A 475 10.44 20.86 25.57
CA GLN A 475 10.35 21.04 24.12
C GLN A 475 10.16 19.70 23.40
N PRO A 476 9.12 19.53 22.56
CA PRO A 476 8.79 18.24 21.96
C PRO A 476 9.78 17.79 20.86
N MET A 477 10.50 18.74 20.24
CA MET A 477 11.38 18.50 19.09
C MET A 477 12.72 19.21 19.26
N ALA A 478 13.82 18.53 18.92
CA ALA A 478 15.13 19.14 18.72
C ALA A 478 15.33 19.48 17.24
N GLU A 479 15.74 20.71 16.93
CA GLU A 479 16.16 21.12 15.59
C GLU A 479 17.60 20.67 15.32
N LEU A 480 17.82 20.01 14.19
CA LEU A 480 19.15 19.62 13.70
C LEU A 480 19.43 20.29 12.36
N THR A 481 20.59 20.94 12.27
CA THR A 481 21.12 21.52 11.05
C THR A 481 22.26 20.68 10.52
N TRP A 482 22.34 20.53 9.19
CA TRP A 482 23.48 19.87 8.57
C TRP A 482 24.77 20.66 8.84
N PRO A 483 25.88 20.01 9.22
CA PRO A 483 27.13 20.72 9.43
C PRO A 483 27.59 21.41 8.14
N LYS A 484 28.19 22.60 8.27
CA LYS A 484 28.76 23.31 7.12
C LYS A 484 29.76 22.39 6.41
N ASN A 485 29.61 22.24 5.09
CA ASN A 485 30.43 21.43 4.19
C ASN A 485 30.15 19.91 4.16
N VAL A 486 29.11 19.41 4.84
CA VAL A 486 28.68 18.01 4.67
C VAL A 486 27.81 17.88 3.43
N ARG A 487 28.23 17.05 2.46
CA ARG A 487 27.41 16.72 1.28
C ARG A 487 26.16 15.94 1.73
N ARG A 488 25.00 16.37 1.26
CA ARG A 488 23.70 15.79 1.62
C ARG A 488 23.45 14.54 0.77
N TYR A 489 23.98 13.39 1.20
CA TYR A 489 23.66 12.10 0.59
C TYR A 489 23.49 11.01 1.65
N SER A 490 22.27 10.46 1.79
CA SER A 490 22.03 9.01 1.85
C SER A 490 20.53 8.71 1.94
N TYR A 491 20.12 7.60 1.31
CA TYR A 491 18.80 7.00 1.48
C TYR A 491 18.84 6.01 2.65
N ARG A 492 18.29 6.40 3.80
CA ARG A 492 17.63 5.48 4.74
C ARG A 492 16.68 6.27 5.62
N LYS A 493 15.44 5.79 5.75
CA LYS A 493 14.41 6.39 6.59
C LYS A 493 14.75 6.30 8.09
N ASP A 494 15.54 5.30 8.49
CA ASP A 494 16.05 5.11 9.86
C ASP A 494 17.48 4.52 9.85
N PRO A 495 18.55 5.34 9.92
CA PRO A 495 19.92 4.84 10.05
C PRO A 495 20.30 4.65 11.52
N GLU A 496 20.56 3.40 11.94
CA GLU A 496 21.29 3.11 13.18
C GLU A 496 22.77 2.87 12.84
N LEU A 497 23.64 3.77 13.32
CA LEU A 497 25.09 3.53 13.42
C LEU A 497 25.49 3.68 14.90
N PRO A 498 26.33 2.79 15.48
CA PRO A 498 27.04 1.66 14.86
C PRO A 498 26.45 0.30 15.28
N ALA A 499 25.90 -0.50 14.34
CA ALA A 499 25.53 -1.90 14.59
C ALA A 499 26.12 -2.84 13.52
N GLY A 500 26.80 -3.88 14.01
CA GLY A 500 27.58 -4.85 13.24
C GLY A 500 26.78 -5.97 12.58
N ASN A 501 27.53 -6.78 11.83
CA ASN A 501 27.15 -8.00 11.11
C ASN A 501 26.05 -8.84 11.77
N PHE A 502 24.89 -8.97 11.12
CA PHE A 502 23.94 -10.05 11.34
C PHE A 502 24.02 -11.07 10.19
N ALA A 503 23.99 -12.35 10.50
CA ALA A 503 24.34 -13.44 9.58
C ALA A 503 23.34 -13.72 8.44
N ASN A 504 22.22 -13.00 8.31
CA ASN A 504 21.13 -13.40 7.41
C ASN A 504 20.56 -12.26 6.54
N HIS A 505 21.25 -11.13 6.38
CA HIS A 505 20.77 -10.01 5.56
C HIS A 505 21.84 -9.57 4.55
N ASP A 506 21.48 -9.55 3.26
CA ASP A 506 22.26 -8.91 2.21
C ASP A 506 22.09 -7.39 2.34
N ASN A 507 22.98 -6.74 3.09
CA ASN A 507 23.07 -5.29 3.10
C ASN A 507 23.85 -4.83 1.87
N ILE A 508 23.17 -4.22 0.89
CA ILE A 508 23.85 -3.43 -0.15
C ILE A 508 24.28 -2.11 0.50
N GLN A 509 25.57 -2.01 0.85
CA GLN A 509 26.24 -0.75 1.17
C GLN A 509 26.71 -0.10 -0.13
N ILE A 510 26.08 1.00 -0.55
CA ILE A 510 26.63 1.88 -1.58
C ILE A 510 27.21 3.09 -0.87
N ALA A 511 28.54 3.10 -0.73
CA ALA A 511 29.30 4.28 -0.34
C ALA A 511 30.07 4.76 -1.57
N PHE A 512 29.85 6.00 -2.00
CA PHE A 512 30.78 6.68 -2.91
C PHE A 512 31.73 7.53 -2.08
N ASN A 513 32.98 7.08 -1.99
CA ASN A 513 34.11 7.94 -1.69
C ASN A 513 34.51 8.66 -3.00
N VAL A 514 34.58 9.99 -2.96
CA VAL A 514 35.54 10.73 -3.76
C VAL A 514 36.28 11.64 -2.77
N LEU A 515 37.56 11.35 -2.55
CA LEU A 515 38.47 12.14 -1.75
C LEU A 515 38.85 13.43 -2.51
N ASP A 516 39.21 14.48 -1.76
CA ASP A 516 39.54 15.83 -2.24
C ASP A 516 40.75 15.87 -3.19
N GLU A 517 40.77 16.85 -4.10
CA GLU A 517 41.98 17.35 -4.76
C GLU A 517 42.84 18.15 -3.75
N GLU A 518 43.45 17.43 -2.80
CA GLU A 518 44.89 17.56 -2.55
C GLU A 518 45.57 16.22 -2.90
N GLN A 519 45.15 15.68 -4.06
CA GLN A 519 45.93 14.89 -5.03
C GLN A 519 45.54 15.31 -6.43
#